data_AF-A0A094R2G2-F1
#
_entry.id   AF-A0A094R2G2-F1
#
_cell.length_a   1.000
_cell.length_b   1.000
_cell.length_c   1.000
_cell.angle_alpha   90.00
_cell.angle_beta   90.00
_cell.angle_gamma   90.00
#
_symmetry.space_group_name_H-M   'P 1'
#
loop_
_entity.id
_entity.type
_entity.pdbx_description
1 polymer ?
#
loop_
_entity_poly.entity_id
_entity_poly.type
_entity_poly.pdbx_seq_one_letter_code
_entity_poly.pdbx_strand_id
1 'polypeptide(L)'
;SSDGSGLLQFTLYPNDCTNPLDIVWKTTVEHEVVGAMQRVWSEERDELLPCWLNEGQQVYYGSVLGTAKNFSEFKEVFSWHKRFKKEDLMTAAKRLGYGVDVGTCGNQGGYEAGRLLVEQLIYQFGHEALLSFTKAIVNTPGQDSEKWKVAFEKQFKISYDKWLEKVVPEIEAREL
;
A
#
# COMPACT_ATOMS: atom_id res chain seq x y z
N SER A 1 11.58 -5.79 -12.02
CA SER A 1 10.95 -6.11 -13.31
C SER A 1 9.49 -5.73 -13.20
N SER A 2 8.99 -4.87 -14.08
CA SER A 2 7.64 -4.30 -14.07
C SER A 2 6.66 -5.10 -14.96
N ASP A 3 6.73 -6.44 -14.93
CA ASP A 3 5.94 -7.31 -15.82
C ASP A 3 4.57 -7.70 -15.25
N GLY A 4 4.16 -7.08 -14.14
CA GLY A 4 2.90 -7.42 -13.46
C GLY A 4 2.86 -8.82 -12.85
N SER A 5 3.93 -9.63 -12.95
CA SER A 5 3.94 -11.02 -12.46
C SER A 5 3.73 -11.12 -10.94
N GLY A 6 4.11 -10.07 -10.20
CA GLY A 6 3.82 -9.95 -8.77
C GLY A 6 2.36 -9.66 -8.43
N LEU A 7 1.67 -8.87 -9.26
CA LEU A 7 0.21 -8.69 -9.15
C LEU A 7 -0.48 -10.03 -9.42
N LEU A 8 0.00 -10.77 -10.42
CA LEU A 8 -0.54 -12.10 -10.74
C LEU A 8 -0.34 -13.14 -9.61
N GLN A 9 0.53 -12.90 -8.62
CA GLN A 9 0.69 -13.84 -7.50
C GLN A 9 -0.30 -13.61 -6.35
N PHE A 10 -0.82 -12.38 -6.18
CA PHE A 10 -1.70 -12.06 -5.05
C PHE A 10 -3.13 -11.71 -5.45
N THR A 11 -3.33 -11.09 -6.61
CA THR A 11 -4.68 -10.82 -7.11
C THR A 11 -5.35 -12.08 -7.68
N LEU A 12 -4.62 -13.14 -8.01
CA LEU A 12 -5.11 -14.33 -8.74
C LEU A 12 -5.02 -15.68 -7.98
N TYR A 13 -5.14 -15.70 -6.65
CA TYR A 13 -5.29 -16.98 -5.92
C TYR A 13 -6.70 -17.10 -5.30
N PRO A 14 -7.53 -18.10 -5.66
CA PRO A 14 -7.22 -19.30 -6.45
C PRO A 14 -7.55 -19.11 -7.95
N ASN A 15 -6.54 -19.18 -8.79
CA ASN A 15 -6.68 -19.40 -10.24
C ASN A 15 -7.18 -20.83 -10.50
N ASP A 16 -8.45 -21.10 -10.21
CA ASP A 16 -9.22 -21.97 -11.10
C ASP A 16 -9.97 -21.05 -12.06
N CYS A 17 -9.94 -21.35 -13.36
CA CYS A 17 -10.59 -20.54 -14.38
C CYS A 17 -12.14 -20.62 -14.30
N THR A 18 -12.70 -20.96 -13.14
CA THR A 18 -14.13 -21.21 -12.92
C THR A 18 -14.83 -20.26 -11.95
N ASN A 19 -14.15 -19.28 -11.30
CA ASN A 19 -14.82 -18.15 -10.63
C ASN A 19 -13.89 -16.97 -10.24
N PRO A 20 -14.33 -15.70 -10.30
CA PRO A 20 -14.63 -14.89 -11.48
C PRO A 20 -13.41 -14.04 -11.91
N LEU A 21 -13.04 -14.10 -13.19
CA LEU A 21 -12.04 -13.22 -13.83
C LEU A 21 -12.31 -11.72 -13.59
N ASP A 22 -13.56 -11.35 -13.29
CA ASP A 22 -14.02 -9.96 -13.31
C ASP A 22 -13.62 -9.15 -12.06
N ILE A 23 -13.73 -9.70 -10.85
CA ILE A 23 -13.37 -8.94 -9.63
C ILE A 23 -11.87 -8.68 -9.56
N VAL A 24 -11.07 -9.70 -9.85
CA VAL A 24 -9.60 -9.61 -9.87
C VAL A 24 -9.14 -8.64 -10.97
N TRP A 25 -9.75 -8.75 -12.15
CA TRP A 25 -9.47 -7.84 -13.25
C TRP A 25 -9.81 -6.40 -12.88
N LYS A 26 -11.00 -6.14 -12.33
CA LYS A 26 -11.41 -4.81 -11.85
C LYS A 26 -10.41 -4.25 -10.85
N THR A 27 -10.07 -4.98 -9.79
CA THR A 27 -9.16 -4.48 -8.76
C THR A 27 -7.74 -4.26 -9.29
N THR A 28 -7.30 -5.05 -10.28
CA THR A 28 -6.00 -4.87 -10.93
C THR A 28 -5.99 -3.64 -11.83
N VAL A 29 -7.03 -3.43 -12.65
CA VAL A 29 -7.13 -2.21 -13.48
C VAL A 29 -7.18 -0.97 -12.60
N GLU A 30 -7.98 -1.00 -11.53
CA GLU A 30 -8.09 0.14 -10.61
C GLU A 30 -6.79 0.39 -9.83
N HIS A 31 -6.00 -0.66 -9.51
CA HIS A 31 -4.66 -0.51 -8.94
C HIS A 31 -3.76 0.34 -9.84
N GLU A 32 -3.67 -0.01 -11.12
CA GLU A 32 -2.84 0.73 -12.10
C GLU A 32 -3.35 2.16 -12.32
N VAL A 33 -4.67 2.37 -12.30
CA VAL A 33 -5.27 3.71 -12.37
C VAL A 33 -4.85 4.55 -11.16
N VAL A 34 -4.88 3.99 -9.95
CA VAL A 34 -4.42 4.68 -8.74
C VAL A 34 -2.93 4.99 -8.84
N GLY A 35 -2.10 4.08 -9.35
CA GLY A 35 -0.69 4.32 -9.61
C GLY A 35 -0.46 5.51 -10.55
N ALA A 36 -1.21 5.58 -11.65
CA ALA A 36 -1.18 6.71 -12.57
C ALA A 36 -1.59 8.03 -11.89
N MET A 37 -2.62 8.00 -11.04
CA MET A 37 -3.06 9.18 -10.28
C MET A 37 -2.02 9.62 -9.24
N GLN A 38 -1.39 8.69 -8.53
CA GLN A 38 -0.31 8.97 -7.59
C GLN A 38 0.85 9.66 -8.29
N ARG A 39 1.26 9.19 -9.46
CA ARG A 39 2.31 9.82 -10.27
C ARG A 39 1.99 11.28 -10.61
N VAL A 40 0.73 11.59 -10.92
CA VAL A 40 0.31 12.98 -11.15
C VAL A 40 0.37 13.80 -9.86
N TRP A 41 -0.11 13.26 -8.73
CA TRP A 41 -0.13 13.98 -7.46
C TRP A 41 1.24 14.10 -6.78
N SER A 42 2.18 13.23 -7.15
CA SER A 42 3.58 13.31 -6.74
C SER A 42 4.42 14.16 -7.70
N GLU A 43 3.82 14.87 -8.66
CA GLU A 43 4.55 15.67 -9.66
C GLU A 43 5.58 14.85 -10.45
N GLU A 44 5.24 13.62 -10.80
CA GLU A 44 6.10 12.61 -11.42
C GLU A 44 7.33 12.22 -10.59
N ARG A 45 7.24 12.40 -9.26
CA ARG A 45 8.28 12.02 -8.29
C ARG A 45 7.85 10.83 -7.41
N ASP A 46 7.10 9.87 -7.98
CA ASP A 46 6.62 8.69 -7.25
C ASP A 46 7.75 7.76 -6.77
N GLU A 47 8.96 7.88 -7.32
CA GLU A 47 10.16 7.21 -6.82
C GLU A 47 10.58 7.67 -5.42
N LEU A 48 10.07 8.81 -4.93
CA LEU A 48 10.28 9.29 -3.56
C LEU A 48 9.38 8.59 -2.54
N LEU A 49 8.34 7.89 -2.99
CA LEU A 49 7.42 7.18 -2.11
C LEU A 49 8.07 5.87 -1.65
N PRO A 50 8.07 5.57 -0.34
CA PRO A 50 8.52 4.27 0.13
C PRO A 50 7.58 3.17 -0.40
N CYS A 51 8.11 1.98 -0.66
CA CYS A 51 7.36 0.89 -1.31
C CYS A 51 6.02 0.58 -0.62
N TRP A 52 5.99 0.58 0.72
CA TRP A 52 4.76 0.30 1.46
C TRP A 52 3.67 1.33 1.19
N LEU A 53 4.04 2.60 0.98
CA LEU A 53 3.10 3.68 0.73
C LEU A 53 2.63 3.65 -0.72
N ASN A 54 3.58 3.51 -1.66
CA ASN A 54 3.27 3.51 -3.08
C ASN A 54 2.31 2.35 -3.42
N GLU A 55 2.76 1.11 -3.22
CA GLU A 55 1.97 -0.09 -3.53
C GLU A 55 0.77 -0.24 -2.62
N GLY A 56 0.91 0.11 -1.34
CA GLY A 56 -0.19 0.01 -0.37
C GLY A 56 -1.38 0.89 -0.72
N GLN A 57 -1.14 2.10 -1.22
CA GLN A 57 -2.19 3.00 -1.70
C GLN A 57 -2.87 2.43 -2.95
N GLN A 58 -2.09 1.92 -3.92
CA GLN A 58 -2.63 1.32 -5.14
C GLN A 58 -3.52 0.12 -4.82
N VAL A 59 -3.08 -0.76 -3.92
CA VAL A 59 -3.87 -1.93 -3.50
C VAL A 59 -5.11 -1.52 -2.71
N TYR A 60 -4.98 -0.59 -1.75
CA TYR A 60 -6.12 -0.16 -0.94
C TYR A 60 -7.21 0.49 -1.81
N TYR A 61 -6.86 1.53 -2.56
CA TYR A 61 -7.84 2.26 -3.38
C TYR A 61 -8.30 1.44 -4.58
N GLY A 62 -7.41 0.67 -5.21
CA GLY A 62 -7.78 -0.22 -6.31
C GLY A 62 -8.80 -1.28 -5.88
N SER A 63 -8.61 -1.85 -4.69
CA SER A 63 -9.59 -2.78 -4.10
C SER A 63 -10.93 -2.10 -3.80
N VAL A 64 -10.91 -0.91 -3.21
CA VAL A 64 -12.14 -0.14 -2.90
C VAL A 64 -12.89 0.22 -4.18
N LEU A 65 -12.21 0.74 -5.20
CA LEU A 65 -12.82 1.15 -6.47
C LEU A 65 -13.35 -0.04 -7.25
N GLY A 66 -12.55 -1.11 -7.36
CA GLY A 66 -12.93 -2.32 -8.09
C GLY A 66 -14.14 -3.03 -7.50
N THR A 67 -14.41 -2.83 -6.22
CA THR A 67 -15.53 -3.44 -5.49
C THR A 67 -16.60 -2.44 -5.04
N ALA A 68 -16.51 -1.17 -5.46
CA ALA A 68 -17.34 -0.07 -4.94
C ALA A 68 -18.85 -0.30 -5.06
N LYS A 69 -19.28 -1.13 -6.01
CA LYS A 69 -20.69 -1.45 -6.26
C LYS A 69 -21.18 -2.71 -5.54
N ASN A 70 -20.29 -3.49 -4.92
CA ASN A 70 -20.62 -4.77 -4.31
C ASN A 70 -19.86 -4.98 -2.98
N PHE A 71 -20.59 -4.80 -1.87
CA PHE A 71 -20.02 -4.94 -0.54
C PHE A 71 -19.56 -6.38 -0.20
N SER A 72 -20.16 -7.40 -0.82
CA SER A 72 -19.71 -8.79 -0.63
C SER A 72 -18.35 -9.03 -1.29
N GLU A 73 -18.17 -8.53 -2.51
CA GLU A 73 -16.89 -8.52 -3.23
C GLU A 73 -15.83 -7.75 -2.46
N PHE A 74 -16.18 -6.58 -1.90
CA PHE A 74 -15.29 -5.80 -1.04
C PHE A 74 -14.76 -6.63 0.15
N LYS A 75 -15.65 -7.30 0.88
CA LYS A 75 -15.27 -8.16 2.02
C LYS A 75 -14.39 -9.32 1.58
N GLU A 76 -14.68 -9.92 0.43
CA GLU A 76 -13.91 -11.04 -0.12
C GLU A 76 -12.48 -10.59 -0.45
N VAL A 77 -12.32 -9.52 -1.22
CA VAL A 77 -11.00 -8.97 -1.59
C VAL A 77 -10.20 -8.59 -0.35
N PHE A 78 -10.79 -7.88 0.61
CA PHE A 78 -10.09 -7.50 1.83
C PHE A 78 -9.69 -8.71 2.69
N SER A 79 -10.42 -9.83 2.61
CA SER A 79 -10.05 -11.07 3.29
C SER A 79 -8.80 -11.75 2.72
N TRP A 80 -8.53 -11.59 1.42
CA TRP A 80 -7.32 -12.15 0.78
C TRP A 80 -6.04 -11.50 1.31
N HIS A 81 -6.11 -10.19 1.54
CA HIS A 81 -5.00 -9.39 2.06
C HIS A 81 -4.60 -9.72 3.51
N LYS A 82 -5.44 -10.45 4.26
CA LYS A 82 -5.11 -10.95 5.60
C LYS A 82 -4.15 -12.14 5.59
N ARG A 83 -3.81 -12.69 4.42
CA ARG A 83 -3.01 -13.92 4.27
C ARG A 83 -1.51 -13.69 4.12
N PHE A 84 -1.00 -12.48 4.36
CA PHE A 84 0.44 -12.24 4.32
C PHE A 84 1.14 -13.08 5.39
N LYS A 85 1.90 -14.09 4.96
CA LYS A 85 2.59 -15.06 5.83
C LYS A 85 4.06 -15.26 5.47
N LYS A 86 4.65 -14.34 4.69
CA LYS A 86 6.04 -14.48 4.24
C LYS A 86 7.03 -14.10 5.34
N GLU A 87 6.69 -13.09 6.14
CA GLU A 87 7.43 -12.60 7.31
C GLU A 87 6.47 -11.79 8.22
N ASP A 88 6.90 -11.41 9.42
CA ASP A 88 6.09 -10.58 10.33
C ASP A 88 5.92 -9.13 9.80
N LEU A 89 4.82 -8.48 10.18
CA LEU A 89 4.45 -7.18 9.65
C LEU A 89 5.48 -6.09 10.00
N MET A 90 6.08 -6.15 11.19
CA MET A 90 7.11 -5.18 11.60
C MET A 90 8.35 -5.26 10.69
N THR A 91 8.85 -6.47 10.45
CA THR A 91 10.01 -6.71 9.58
C THR A 91 9.70 -6.27 8.15
N ALA A 92 8.53 -6.63 7.60
CA ALA A 92 8.11 -6.19 6.27
C ALA A 92 8.00 -4.66 6.18
N ALA A 93 7.36 -4.00 7.15
CA ALA A 93 7.13 -2.56 7.17
C ALA A 93 8.44 -1.75 7.21
N LYS A 94 9.43 -2.23 7.98
CA LYS A 94 10.76 -1.61 8.00
C LYS A 94 11.48 -1.82 6.68
N ARG A 95 11.54 -3.06 6.17
CA ARG A 95 12.21 -3.37 4.90
C ARG A 95 11.66 -2.54 3.74
N LEU A 96 10.33 -2.45 3.62
CA LEU A 96 9.64 -1.68 2.59
C LEU A 96 9.79 -0.16 2.73
N GLY A 97 10.14 0.34 3.91
CA GLY A 97 10.50 1.74 4.12
C GLY A 97 11.96 2.05 3.76
N TYR A 98 12.88 1.09 3.95
CA TYR A 98 14.32 1.39 4.02
C TYR A 98 15.20 0.73 2.95
N GLY A 99 14.71 -0.26 2.18
CA GLY A 99 15.64 -1.14 1.45
C GLY A 99 15.12 -1.85 0.21
N VAL A 100 14.11 -1.35 -0.48
CA VAL A 100 13.57 -2.03 -1.66
C VAL A 100 13.62 -1.13 -2.90
N ASP A 101 14.13 -1.69 -3.99
CA ASP A 101 14.13 -1.06 -5.31
C ASP A 101 12.70 -1.02 -5.86
N VAL A 102 12.31 0.11 -6.45
CA VAL A 102 10.91 0.40 -6.87
C VAL A 102 10.36 -0.71 -7.76
N GLY A 103 11.20 -1.29 -8.62
CA GLY A 103 10.83 -2.39 -9.52
C GLY A 103 10.63 -3.76 -8.88
N THR A 104 10.69 -3.87 -7.54
CA THR A 104 10.50 -5.13 -6.79
C THR A 104 9.53 -5.01 -5.60
N CYS A 105 8.95 -3.83 -5.36
CA CYS A 105 8.11 -3.54 -4.19
C CYS A 105 6.97 -4.56 -3.98
N GLY A 106 6.19 -4.85 -5.03
CA GLY A 106 5.08 -5.80 -4.97
C GLY A 106 5.47 -7.21 -4.47
N ASN A 107 6.51 -7.82 -5.08
CA ASN A 107 7.00 -9.17 -4.72
C ASN A 107 7.62 -9.27 -3.33
N GLN A 108 7.89 -8.11 -2.75
CA GLN A 108 8.50 -7.91 -1.45
C GLN A 108 7.45 -7.56 -0.38
N GLY A 109 6.17 -7.84 -0.61
CA GLY A 109 5.09 -7.59 0.37
C GLY A 109 4.60 -6.16 0.40
N GLY A 110 4.98 -5.33 -0.59
CA GLY A 110 4.50 -3.96 -0.74
C GLY A 110 2.97 -3.88 -0.86
N TYR A 111 2.33 -4.91 -1.41
CA TYR A 111 0.89 -4.96 -1.57
C TYR A 111 0.17 -5.15 -0.23
N GLU A 112 0.44 -6.24 0.48
CA GLU A 112 -0.32 -6.65 1.64
C GLU A 112 0.06 -5.84 2.89
N ALA A 113 1.36 -5.80 3.20
CA ALA A 113 1.87 -5.02 4.33
C ALA A 113 1.63 -3.54 4.08
N GLY A 114 1.87 -3.05 2.86
CA GLY A 114 1.59 -1.67 2.50
C GLY A 114 0.11 -1.30 2.65
N ARG A 115 -0.82 -2.13 2.14
CA ARG A 115 -2.26 -1.90 2.27
C ARG A 115 -2.68 -1.81 3.74
N LEU A 116 -2.18 -2.71 4.60
CA LEU A 116 -2.47 -2.70 6.04
C LEU A 116 -2.01 -1.40 6.72
N LEU A 117 -0.80 -0.93 6.39
CA LEU A 117 -0.26 0.32 6.92
C LEU A 117 -1.03 1.55 6.41
N VAL A 118 -1.39 1.56 5.12
CA VAL A 118 -2.18 2.62 4.50
C VAL A 118 -3.59 2.68 5.09
N GLU A 119 -4.26 1.53 5.23
CA GLU A 119 -5.55 1.43 5.90
C GLU A 119 -5.48 1.97 7.32
N GLN A 120 -4.41 1.64 8.07
CA GLN A 120 -4.23 2.14 9.42
C GLN A 120 -4.01 3.66 9.46
N LEU A 121 -3.27 4.24 8.52
CA LEU A 121 -3.13 5.70 8.41
C LEU A 121 -4.48 6.37 8.11
N ILE A 122 -5.27 5.79 7.20
CA ILE A 122 -6.61 6.28 6.88
C ILE A 122 -7.50 6.20 8.11
N TYR A 123 -7.45 5.09 8.85
CA TYR A 123 -8.23 4.90 10.07
C TYR A 123 -7.86 5.93 11.16
N GLN A 124 -6.58 6.25 11.33
CA GLN A 124 -6.11 7.16 12.37
C GLN A 124 -6.22 8.64 11.99
N PHE A 125 -6.00 8.98 10.72
CA PHE A 125 -5.81 10.38 10.28
C PHE A 125 -6.71 10.80 9.13
N GLY A 126 -7.42 9.86 8.48
CA GLY A 126 -8.29 10.12 7.34
C GLY A 126 -7.58 10.20 6.00
N HIS A 127 -8.37 10.12 4.92
CA HIS A 127 -7.88 10.16 3.54
C HIS A 127 -7.15 11.46 3.20
N GLU A 128 -7.65 12.60 3.67
CA GLU A 128 -7.06 13.91 3.38
C GLU A 128 -5.64 14.04 3.94
N ALA A 129 -5.41 13.52 5.16
CA ALA A 129 -4.08 13.54 5.77
C ALA A 129 -3.09 12.66 4.99
N LEU A 130 -3.53 11.49 4.50
CA LEU A 130 -2.72 10.61 3.66
C LEU A 130 -2.36 11.28 2.32
N LEU A 131 -3.32 11.92 1.65
CA LEU A 131 -3.06 12.65 0.39
C LEU A 131 -2.14 13.86 0.61
N SER A 132 -2.33 14.60 1.71
CA SER A 132 -1.45 15.68 2.11
C SER A 132 -0.03 15.18 2.40
N PHE A 133 0.10 14.01 3.02
CA PHE A 133 1.40 13.37 3.26
C PHE A 133 2.10 13.07 1.93
N THR A 134 1.46 12.39 0.99
CA THR A 134 2.03 12.08 -0.35
C THR A 134 2.57 13.34 -1.03
N LYS A 135 1.82 14.45 -1.01
CA LYS A 135 2.26 15.74 -1.57
C LYS A 135 3.40 16.39 -0.77
N ALA A 136 3.40 16.22 0.55
CA ALA A 136 4.44 16.77 1.41
C ALA A 136 5.80 16.10 1.18
N ILE A 137 5.84 14.83 0.77
CA ILE A 137 7.08 14.10 0.47
C ILE A 137 7.86 14.83 -0.64
N VAL A 138 7.20 15.15 -1.75
CA VAL A 138 7.79 15.82 -2.91
C VAL A 138 8.40 17.18 -2.53
N ASN A 139 7.68 17.91 -1.66
CA ASN A 139 8.03 19.27 -1.24
C ASN A 139 8.99 19.33 -0.05
N THR A 140 9.35 18.19 0.54
CA THR A 140 10.24 18.15 1.71
C THR A 140 11.69 18.36 1.26
N PRO A 141 12.42 19.35 1.81
CA PRO A 141 13.83 19.53 1.50
C PRO A 141 14.69 18.39 2.05
N GLY A 142 15.83 18.12 1.41
CA GLY A 142 16.81 17.15 1.88
C GLY A 142 17.11 16.06 0.85
N GLN A 143 17.77 15.00 1.30
CA GLN A 143 18.11 13.84 0.47
C GLN A 143 16.84 13.07 0.11
N ASP A 144 16.67 12.76 -1.18
CA ASP A 144 15.48 12.09 -1.71
C ASP A 144 15.10 10.80 -0.95
N SER A 145 16.08 9.98 -0.55
CA SER A 145 15.85 8.75 0.22
C SER A 145 15.30 8.97 1.64
N GLU A 146 15.39 10.18 2.18
CA GLU A 146 14.97 10.54 3.54
C GLU A 146 13.73 11.44 3.58
N LYS A 147 13.36 12.05 2.44
CA LYS A 147 12.25 13.01 2.37
C LYS A 147 10.96 12.46 2.94
N TRP A 148 10.63 11.20 2.62
CA TRP A 148 9.38 10.61 3.08
C TRP A 148 9.32 10.47 4.61
N LYS A 149 10.45 10.18 5.27
CA LYS A 149 10.52 10.05 6.74
C LYS A 149 10.32 11.40 7.41
N VAL A 150 11.01 12.41 6.90
CA VAL A 150 10.90 13.79 7.39
C VAL A 150 9.48 14.32 7.18
N ALA A 151 8.88 14.06 6.01
CA ALA A 151 7.49 14.41 5.74
C ALA A 151 6.52 13.66 6.68
N PHE A 152 6.76 12.37 6.93
CA PHE A 152 5.92 11.54 7.81
C PHE A 152 5.91 12.12 9.23
N GLU A 153 7.09 12.35 9.81
CA GLU A 153 7.21 12.87 11.17
C GLU A 153 6.62 14.29 11.29
N LYS A 154 6.83 15.13 10.27
CA LYS A 154 6.24 16.46 10.23
C LYS A 154 4.71 16.42 10.15
N GLN A 155 4.13 15.52 9.35
CA GLN A 155 2.69 15.40 9.15
C GLN A 155 2.01 14.80 10.37
N PHE A 156 2.47 13.63 10.82
CA PHE A 156 1.79 12.81 11.82
C PHE A 156 2.29 13.03 13.24
N LYS A 157 3.31 13.88 13.43
CA LYS A 157 3.89 14.23 14.74
C LYS A 157 4.42 13.02 15.52
N ILE A 158 4.86 12.00 14.78
CA ILE A 158 5.44 10.76 15.31
C ILE A 158 6.44 10.23 14.28
N SER A 159 7.59 9.72 14.72
CA SER A 159 8.53 9.07 13.80
C SER A 159 7.93 7.76 13.27
N TYR A 160 8.30 7.37 12.06
CA TYR A 160 7.78 6.15 11.43
C TYR A 160 8.02 4.90 12.29
N ASP A 161 9.22 4.72 12.85
CA ASP A 161 9.52 3.55 13.69
C ASP A 161 8.66 3.50 14.96
N LYS A 162 8.47 4.64 15.65
CA LYS A 162 7.60 4.72 16.84
C LYS A 162 6.14 4.49 16.48
N TRP A 163 5.72 4.94 15.30
CA TRP A 163 4.39 4.67 14.79
C TRP A 163 4.20 3.18 14.56
N LEU A 164 5.14 2.51 13.88
CA LEU A 164 5.11 1.06 13.68
C LEU A 164 5.04 0.29 14.99
N GLU A 165 5.87 0.62 15.98
CA GLU A 165 5.85 -0.01 17.30
C GLU A 165 4.47 0.03 17.97
N LYS A 166 3.71 1.09 17.71
CA LYS A 166 2.34 1.22 18.19
C LYS A 166 1.34 0.46 17.33
N VAL A 167 1.40 0.63 16.00
CA VAL A 167 0.31 0.19 15.12
C VAL A 167 0.42 -1.24 14.65
N VAL A 168 1.62 -1.81 14.57
CA VAL A 168 1.77 -3.20 14.14
C VAL A 168 1.00 -4.14 15.08
N PRO A 169 1.14 -4.07 16.42
CA PRO A 169 0.33 -4.88 17.33
C PRO A 169 -1.19 -4.64 17.18
N GLU A 170 -1.61 -3.40 16.94
CA GLU A 170 -3.03 -3.06 16.72
C GLU A 170 -3.59 -3.70 15.45
N ILE A 171 -2.80 -3.69 14.37
CA ILE A 171 -3.16 -4.33 13.09
C ILE A 171 -3.21 -5.84 13.26
N GLU A 172 -2.18 -6.44 13.87
CA GLU A 172 -2.11 -7.88 14.07
C GLU A 172 -3.29 -8.38 14.92
N ALA A 173 -3.66 -7.69 16.00
CA ALA A 173 -4.80 -8.06 16.82
C ALA A 173 -6.17 -7.98 16.09
N ARG A 174 -6.27 -7.16 15.04
CA ARG A 174 -7.50 -6.99 14.24
C ARG A 174 -7.56 -7.94 13.06
N GLU A 175 -6.41 -8.21 12.44
CA GLU A 175 -6.33 -8.81 11.10
C GLU A 175 -5.72 -10.21 11.08
N LEU A 176 -4.95 -10.60 12.10
CA LEU A 176 -4.22 -11.88 12.19
C LEU A 176 -4.68 -12.73 13.38
#